data_AF-A0A162BY93-F1
#
_entry.id   AF-A0A162BY93-F1
#
_cell.length_a   1.000
_cell.length_b   1.000
_cell.length_c   1.000
_cell.angle_alpha   90.00
_cell.angle_beta   90.00
_cell.angle_gamma   90.00
#
_symmetry.space_group_name_H-M   'P 1'
#
loop_
_entity.id
_entity.type
_entity.pdbx_description
1 polymer ?
#
loop_
_entity_poly.entity_id
_entity_poly.type
_entity_poly.pdbx_seq_one_letter_code
_entity_poly.pdbx_strand_id
1 'polypeptide(L)'
;MSPSGPSDTQNRRDLRKWQLSKDHEASRPYQQFEAQVNEMEASIIEGIERRTLNVPDGTIMRVLARDTVKENWMKQGIWNEEWGKTPQMRWMHEPSPEITPEPETYPGARPLLGLFAPLGGALPTDTGKNVRQGGERQPKQKTGDEPSRPFHQFIYQISKESERVRNLDARLPTIFHDPEPPAANINTNAYERVKSIWVKRGIWNEEWGILPGMAWKHESPLQIPDDDCDSMPSPVKPKAKVTFNIFQDLMPAQPDGPAPMGGQGTNKRKRAAAPVETKRTKRKVSKPAKPEASSSRRAVGIPTNQNQVDVPDQGTRDTGRRRSKRIQNRTKSSK
;
A
#
# COMPACT_ATOMS: atom_id res chain seq x y z
N MET A 1 21.03 -17.37 -49.00
CA MET A 1 21.17 -16.08 -48.29
C MET A 1 20.51 -16.25 -46.93
N SER A 2 21.27 -16.20 -45.84
CA SER A 2 20.69 -16.32 -44.49
C SER A 2 20.14 -14.96 -44.06
N PRO A 3 18.92 -14.87 -43.53
CA PRO A 3 18.41 -13.61 -43.01
C PRO A 3 19.31 -13.16 -41.85
N SER A 4 19.85 -11.94 -41.93
CA SER A 4 20.50 -11.30 -40.79
C SER A 4 19.51 -11.28 -39.63
N GLY A 5 19.90 -11.86 -38.50
CA GLY A 5 19.13 -11.75 -37.27
C GLY A 5 18.97 -10.29 -36.85
N PRO A 6 18.07 -10.00 -35.89
CA PRO A 6 17.92 -8.66 -35.34
C PRO A 6 19.27 -8.13 -34.84
N SER A 7 19.60 -6.90 -35.25
CA SER A 7 20.81 -6.20 -34.79
C SER A 7 20.81 -6.09 -33.25
N ASP A 8 21.99 -6.13 -32.62
CA ASP A 8 22.14 -5.93 -31.17
C ASP A 8 21.47 -4.63 -30.68
N THR A 9 21.41 -3.61 -31.54
CA THR A 9 20.71 -2.35 -31.27
C THR A 9 19.21 -2.57 -31.09
N GLN A 10 18.58 -3.38 -31.94
CA GLN A 10 17.16 -3.72 -31.85
C GLN A 10 16.86 -4.47 -30.55
N ASN A 11 17.68 -5.48 -30.22
CA ASN A 11 17.52 -6.26 -28.99
C ASN A 11 17.60 -5.37 -27.73
N ARG A 12 18.52 -4.39 -27.70
CA ARG A 12 18.61 -3.42 -26.58
C ARG A 12 17.39 -2.51 -26.50
N ARG A 13 16.83 -2.08 -27.64
CA ARG A 13 15.62 -1.25 -27.68
C ARG A 13 14.41 -2.04 -27.18
N ASP A 14 14.22 -3.25 -27.67
CA ASP A 14 13.10 -4.11 -27.29
C ASP A 14 13.17 -4.45 -25.79
N LEU A 15 14.37 -4.73 -25.26
CA LEU A 15 14.56 -4.94 -23.83
C LEU A 15 14.19 -3.72 -22.99
N ARG A 16 14.55 -2.50 -23.45
CA ARG A 16 14.16 -1.24 -22.78
C ARG A 16 12.64 -1.03 -22.83
N LYS A 17 12.02 -1.20 -24.00
CA LYS A 17 10.55 -1.09 -24.17
C LYS A 17 9.83 -2.08 -23.25
N TRP A 18 10.30 -3.33 -23.19
CA TRP A 18 9.76 -4.36 -22.30
C TRP A 18 9.90 -3.98 -20.82
N GLN A 19 11.07 -3.49 -20.41
CA GLN A 19 11.29 -3.07 -19.02
C GLN A 19 10.41 -1.88 -18.64
N LEU A 20 10.25 -0.88 -19.51
CA LEU A 20 9.35 0.25 -19.30
C LEU A 20 7.89 -0.20 -19.16
N SER A 21 7.44 -1.12 -20.02
CA SER A 21 6.09 -1.69 -19.93
C SER A 21 5.89 -2.43 -18.61
N LYS A 22 6.88 -3.23 -18.19
CA LYS A 22 6.84 -3.97 -16.93
C LYS A 22 6.79 -3.04 -15.71
N ASP A 23 7.62 -2.01 -15.68
CA ASP A 23 7.66 -1.00 -14.62
C ASP A 23 6.33 -0.22 -14.52
N HIS A 24 5.78 0.13 -15.68
CA HIS A 24 4.48 0.78 -15.79
C HIS A 24 3.38 -0.13 -15.21
N GLU A 25 3.30 -1.38 -15.66
CA GLU A 25 2.36 -2.37 -15.13
C GLU A 25 2.52 -2.61 -13.62
N ALA A 26 3.75 -2.61 -13.10
CA ALA A 26 4.00 -2.82 -11.68
C ALA A 26 3.29 -1.80 -10.78
N SER A 27 3.01 -0.60 -11.28
CA SER A 27 2.30 0.44 -10.53
C SER A 27 0.76 0.35 -10.57
N ARG A 28 0.20 -0.64 -11.29
CA ARG A 28 -1.25 -0.89 -11.34
C ARG A 28 -1.78 -1.49 -10.02
N PRO A 29 -3.06 -1.25 -9.67
CA PRO A 29 -3.63 -1.74 -8.41
C PRO A 29 -3.49 -3.24 -8.21
N TYR A 30 -3.81 -4.04 -9.24
CA TYR A 30 -3.68 -5.50 -9.17
C TYR A 30 -2.24 -5.96 -8.88
N GLN A 31 -1.27 -5.36 -9.55
CA GLN A 31 0.13 -5.72 -9.35
C GLN A 31 0.65 -5.28 -7.98
N GLN A 32 0.27 -4.09 -7.50
CA GLN A 32 0.56 -3.65 -6.14
C GLN A 32 -0.02 -4.61 -5.09
N PHE A 33 -1.29 -4.97 -5.26
CA PHE A 33 -1.99 -5.85 -4.34
C PHE A 33 -1.34 -7.23 -4.28
N GLU A 34 -1.17 -7.92 -5.41
CA GLU A 34 -0.55 -9.25 -5.43
C GLU A 34 0.90 -9.21 -4.91
N ALA A 35 1.65 -8.14 -5.18
CA ALA A 35 2.99 -7.99 -4.63
C ALA A 35 2.97 -7.88 -3.09
N GLN A 36 2.06 -7.10 -2.51
CA GLN A 36 1.88 -7.02 -1.07
C GLN A 36 1.37 -8.33 -0.46
N VAL A 37 0.52 -9.07 -1.17
CA VAL A 37 0.08 -10.42 -0.75
C VAL A 37 1.27 -11.36 -0.68
N ASN A 38 2.13 -11.39 -1.68
CA ASN A 38 3.33 -12.23 -1.67
C ASN A 38 4.30 -11.85 -0.53
N GLU A 39 4.45 -10.56 -0.22
CA GLU A 39 5.26 -10.10 0.92
C GLU A 39 4.66 -10.51 2.27
N MET A 40 3.34 -10.36 2.42
CA MET A 40 2.64 -10.77 3.63
C MET A 40 2.69 -12.28 3.81
N GLU A 41 2.54 -13.06 2.73
CA GLU A 41 2.67 -14.51 2.74
C GLU A 41 4.08 -14.93 3.18
N ALA A 42 5.12 -14.32 2.59
CA ALA A 42 6.50 -14.58 2.99
C ALA A 42 6.74 -14.22 4.47
N SER A 43 6.18 -13.11 4.94
CA SER A 43 6.27 -12.70 6.36
C SER A 43 5.57 -13.68 7.30
N ILE A 44 4.43 -14.25 6.90
CA ILE A 44 3.71 -15.25 7.69
C ILE A 44 4.54 -16.54 7.77
N ILE A 45 5.08 -17.01 6.64
CA ILE A 45 5.95 -18.20 6.57
C ILE A 45 7.17 -18.02 7.48
N GLU A 46 7.88 -16.90 7.36
CA GLU A 46 9.03 -16.59 8.21
C GLU A 46 8.64 -16.53 9.69
N GLY A 47 7.48 -15.95 10.01
CA GLY A 47 6.96 -15.88 11.38
C GLY A 47 6.72 -17.26 12.00
N ILE A 48 6.20 -18.21 11.21
CA ILE A 48 5.98 -19.60 11.60
C ILE A 48 7.31 -20.34 11.79
N GLU A 49 8.25 -20.20 10.85
CA GLU A 49 9.58 -20.82 10.93
C GLU A 49 10.33 -20.36 12.19
N ARG A 50 10.21 -19.07 12.54
CA ARG A 50 10.77 -18.50 13.77
C ARG A 50 9.95 -18.79 15.03
N ARG A 51 8.81 -19.49 14.91
CA ARG A 51 7.86 -19.78 16.01
C ARG A 51 7.35 -18.51 16.72
N THR A 52 7.30 -17.39 16.00
CA THR A 52 6.78 -16.10 16.50
C THR A 52 5.30 -15.91 16.18
N LEU A 53 4.78 -16.69 15.24
CA LEU A 53 3.39 -16.68 14.81
C LEU A 53 2.85 -18.11 14.85
N ASN A 54 1.71 -18.29 15.53
CA ASN A 54 0.97 -19.55 15.53
C ASN A 54 -0.24 -19.39 14.60
N VAL A 55 -0.28 -20.21 13.54
CA VAL A 55 -1.40 -20.27 12.60
C VAL A 55 -2.08 -21.63 12.77
N PRO A 56 -3.42 -21.71 12.83
CA PRO A 56 -4.13 -22.99 12.94
C PRO A 56 -3.78 -23.95 11.80
N ASP A 57 -3.71 -25.24 12.11
CA ASP A 57 -3.47 -26.29 11.12
C ASP A 57 -4.51 -26.25 10.00
N GLY A 58 -4.06 -26.45 8.76
CA GLY A 58 -4.91 -26.39 7.57
C GLY A 58 -5.18 -24.99 7.01
N THR A 59 -4.66 -23.93 7.64
CA THR A 59 -4.79 -22.56 7.10
C THR A 59 -3.94 -22.39 5.84
N ILE A 60 -4.55 -21.90 4.76
CA ILE A 60 -3.84 -21.56 3.52
C ILE A 60 -3.20 -20.17 3.67
N MET A 61 -1.87 -20.13 3.81
CA MET A 61 -1.11 -18.89 4.10
C MET A 61 -1.37 -17.76 3.10
N ARG A 62 -1.44 -18.09 1.80
CA ARG A 62 -1.75 -17.11 0.75
C ARG A 62 -3.14 -16.48 0.91
N VAL A 63 -4.13 -17.23 1.38
CA VAL A 63 -5.49 -16.72 1.63
C VAL A 63 -5.47 -15.76 2.81
N LEU A 64 -4.84 -16.17 3.91
CA LEU A 64 -4.67 -15.30 5.09
C LEU A 64 -3.93 -14.00 4.75
N ALA A 65 -2.85 -14.09 3.96
CA ALA A 65 -2.09 -12.94 3.48
C ALA A 65 -2.97 -12.00 2.63
N ARG A 66 -3.73 -12.57 1.69
CA ARG A 66 -4.64 -11.84 0.81
C ARG A 66 -5.71 -11.09 1.60
N ASP A 67 -6.35 -11.75 2.55
CA ASP A 67 -7.40 -11.16 3.38
C ASP A 67 -6.84 -10.04 4.26
N THR A 68 -5.65 -10.24 4.83
CA THR A 68 -4.96 -9.23 5.64
C THR A 68 -4.62 -7.97 4.81
N VAL A 69 -4.07 -8.15 3.60
CA VAL A 69 -3.76 -7.02 2.70
C VAL A 69 -5.04 -6.30 2.27
N LYS A 70 -6.10 -7.04 1.93
CA LYS A 70 -7.41 -6.47 1.60
C LYS A 70 -7.98 -5.65 2.75
N GLU A 71 -7.95 -6.17 3.98
CA GLU A 71 -8.39 -5.44 5.17
C GLU A 71 -7.61 -4.14 5.36
N ASN A 72 -6.30 -4.18 5.14
CA ASN A 72 -5.46 -2.98 5.22
C ASN A 72 -5.80 -1.96 4.13
N TRP A 73 -6.13 -2.39 2.91
CA TRP A 73 -6.57 -1.49 1.84
C TRP A 73 -7.95 -0.88 2.13
N MET A 74 -8.86 -1.65 2.71
CA MET A 74 -10.17 -1.15 3.18
C MET A 74 -9.99 -0.09 4.27
N LYS A 75 -9.13 -0.34 5.27
CA LYS A 75 -8.84 0.63 6.35
C LYS A 75 -8.26 1.95 5.83
N GLN A 76 -7.50 1.91 4.74
CA GLN A 76 -6.94 3.10 4.10
C GLN A 76 -7.93 3.80 3.14
N GLY A 77 -9.11 3.23 2.89
CA GLY A 77 -10.06 3.76 1.90
C GLY A 77 -9.60 3.58 0.44
N ILE A 78 -8.66 2.67 0.19
CA ILE A 78 -8.14 2.37 -1.16
C ILE A 78 -8.99 1.33 -1.86
N TRP A 79 -9.50 0.37 -1.09
CA TRP A 79 -10.27 -0.73 -1.63
C TRP A 79 -11.65 -0.27 -2.10
N ASN A 80 -11.95 -0.45 -3.38
CA ASN A 80 -13.31 -0.27 -3.90
C ASN A 80 -14.14 -1.53 -3.63
N GLU A 81 -15.31 -1.38 -3.00
CA GLU A 81 -16.25 -2.49 -2.76
C GLU A 81 -16.68 -3.18 -4.07
N GLU A 82 -16.72 -2.44 -5.18
CA GLU A 82 -17.07 -2.95 -6.52
C GLU A 82 -16.01 -3.92 -7.09
N TRP A 83 -14.79 -3.92 -6.58
CA TRP A 83 -13.75 -4.85 -7.02
C TRP A 83 -14.03 -6.30 -6.60
N GLY A 84 -14.90 -6.54 -5.61
CA GLY A 84 -15.25 -7.88 -5.15
C GLY A 84 -14.07 -8.64 -4.53
N LYS A 85 -13.48 -9.59 -5.27
CA LYS A 85 -12.38 -10.48 -4.79
C LYS A 85 -10.98 -10.03 -5.20
N THR A 86 -10.87 -9.25 -6.26
CA THR A 86 -9.59 -8.85 -6.89
C THR A 86 -9.70 -7.38 -7.25
N PRO A 87 -8.71 -6.55 -6.88
CA PRO A 87 -8.69 -5.18 -7.36
C PRO A 87 -8.73 -5.16 -8.89
N GLN A 88 -9.55 -4.28 -9.45
CA GLN A 88 -9.63 -4.11 -10.90
C GLN A 88 -8.39 -3.38 -11.44
N MET A 89 -8.34 -3.20 -12.77
CA MET A 89 -7.18 -2.66 -13.48
C MET A 89 -6.87 -1.19 -13.19
N ARG A 90 -7.74 -0.44 -12.52
CA ARG A 90 -7.64 1.02 -12.32
C ARG A 90 -7.76 1.43 -10.86
N TRP A 91 -7.01 2.44 -10.44
CA TRP A 91 -7.16 3.07 -9.14
C TRP A 91 -8.46 3.87 -9.06
N MET A 92 -9.00 4.05 -7.85
CA MET A 92 -10.22 4.86 -7.65
C MET A 92 -10.04 6.33 -8.07
N HIS A 93 -8.82 6.86 -7.96
CA HIS A 93 -8.51 8.23 -8.36
C HIS A 93 -8.30 8.40 -9.86
N GLU A 94 -8.19 7.32 -10.62
CA GLU A 94 -8.11 7.42 -12.07
C GLU A 94 -9.50 7.83 -12.59
N PRO A 95 -9.58 8.83 -13.48
CA PRO A 95 -10.86 9.16 -14.09
C PRO A 95 -11.39 7.89 -14.76
N SER A 96 -12.59 7.48 -14.34
CA SER A 96 -13.35 6.50 -15.10
C SER A 96 -13.41 7.04 -16.53
N PRO A 97 -13.11 6.23 -17.56
CA PRO A 97 -13.15 6.73 -18.92
C PRO A 97 -14.57 7.24 -19.08
N GLU A 98 -14.74 8.57 -19.14
CA GLU A 98 -16.04 9.15 -19.34
C GLU A 98 -16.54 8.44 -20.58
N ILE A 99 -17.61 7.67 -20.41
CA ILE A 99 -18.36 7.14 -21.53
C ILE A 99 -18.85 8.42 -22.17
N THR A 100 -18.05 8.97 -23.09
CA THR A 100 -18.43 10.11 -23.92
C THR A 100 -19.78 9.67 -24.43
N PRO A 101 -20.87 10.34 -24.00
CA PRO A 101 -22.21 9.89 -24.34
C PRO A 101 -22.17 9.70 -25.84
N GLU A 102 -22.33 8.45 -26.25
CA GLU A 102 -22.28 8.05 -27.65
C GLU A 102 -23.18 9.05 -28.36
N PRO A 103 -22.65 9.85 -29.32
CA PRO A 103 -23.40 10.96 -29.86
C PRO A 103 -24.74 10.39 -30.28
N GLU A 104 -25.79 10.78 -29.56
CA GLU A 104 -27.12 10.21 -29.71
C GLU A 104 -27.39 10.28 -31.19
N THR A 105 -27.36 9.11 -31.84
CA THR A 105 -27.55 9.02 -33.27
C THR A 105 -29.00 9.37 -33.46
N TYR A 106 -29.28 10.67 -33.63
CA TYR A 106 -30.60 11.21 -33.87
C TYR A 106 -31.16 10.45 -35.07
N PRO A 107 -32.14 9.55 -34.89
CA PRO A 107 -32.74 8.83 -35.99
C PRO A 107 -33.71 9.80 -36.68
N GLY A 108 -33.19 10.67 -37.55
CA GLY A 108 -34.06 11.63 -38.24
C GLY A 108 -33.43 12.58 -39.25
N ALA A 109 -32.12 12.82 -39.24
CA ALA A 109 -31.52 13.75 -40.21
C ALA A 109 -31.27 13.06 -41.56
N ARG A 110 -32.28 13.12 -42.44
CA ARG A 110 -32.13 12.84 -43.87
C ARG A 110 -31.05 13.75 -44.48
N PRO A 111 -30.19 13.26 -45.38
CA PRO A 111 -29.19 14.07 -46.04
C PRO A 111 -29.87 14.97 -47.07
N LEU A 112 -30.01 16.27 -46.77
CA LEU A 112 -30.40 17.27 -47.76
C LEU A 112 -29.14 17.95 -48.31
N LEU A 113 -28.68 17.41 -49.43
CA LEU A 113 -27.93 18.15 -50.44
C LEU A 113 -28.75 19.39 -50.84
N GLY A 114 -28.22 20.57 -50.57
CA GLY A 114 -28.87 21.83 -50.96
C GLY A 114 -27.91 23.00 -50.90
N LEU A 115 -27.28 23.28 -52.05
CA LEU A 115 -26.65 24.56 -52.35
C LEU A 115 -27.67 25.71 -52.27
N PHE A 116 -27.15 26.93 -52.05
CA PHE A 116 -27.72 28.28 -52.23
C PHE A 116 -28.13 29.07 -50.96
N ALA A 117 -27.63 30.31 -50.95
CA ALA A 117 -27.59 31.39 -49.95
C ALA A 117 -28.98 32.09 -49.73
N PRO A 118 -29.19 33.27 -49.06
CA PRO A 118 -28.24 34.36 -48.75
C PRO A 118 -28.39 35.13 -47.41
N LEU A 119 -27.44 36.07 -47.25
CA LEU A 119 -27.37 37.24 -46.37
C LEU A 119 -28.71 37.93 -46.01
N GLY A 120 -28.79 38.37 -44.75
CA GLY A 120 -29.74 39.35 -44.20
C GLY A 120 -30.17 38.88 -42.81
N GLY A 121 -29.83 39.49 -41.68
CA GLY A 121 -29.73 40.91 -41.37
C GLY A 121 -30.68 41.17 -40.20
N ALA A 122 -30.16 41.46 -39.01
CA ALA A 122 -30.74 42.32 -37.97
C ALA A 122 -30.14 41.99 -36.60
N LEU A 123 -29.38 42.95 -36.11
CA LEU A 123 -28.94 43.16 -34.74
C LEU A 123 -30.17 43.28 -33.80
N PRO A 124 -30.06 42.80 -32.55
CA PRO A 124 -30.56 43.60 -31.44
C PRO A 124 -29.50 43.84 -30.37
N THR A 125 -29.28 45.14 -30.19
CA THR A 125 -28.74 45.93 -29.10
C THR A 125 -28.90 45.33 -27.69
N ASP A 126 -27.75 45.18 -27.03
CA ASP A 126 -27.41 45.59 -25.66
C ASP A 126 -28.57 45.73 -24.65
N THR A 127 -28.64 44.83 -23.66
CA THR A 127 -29.00 45.21 -22.29
C THR A 127 -28.53 44.13 -21.29
N GLY A 128 -27.77 44.54 -20.27
CA GLY A 128 -27.81 43.88 -18.97
C GLY A 128 -26.53 43.15 -18.55
N LYS A 129 -25.63 43.94 -17.95
CA LYS A 129 -24.55 43.50 -17.08
C LYS A 129 -25.01 42.37 -16.15
N ASN A 130 -24.48 41.17 -16.34
CA ASN A 130 -24.29 40.23 -15.26
C ASN A 130 -22.89 39.62 -15.42
N VAL A 131 -21.93 40.29 -14.79
CA VAL A 131 -20.65 39.71 -14.39
C VAL A 131 -20.99 38.58 -13.43
N ARG A 132 -21.34 37.41 -13.98
CA ARG A 132 -21.33 36.17 -13.23
C ARG A 132 -19.85 35.89 -13.02
N GLN A 133 -19.38 36.24 -11.83
CA GLN A 133 -18.16 35.72 -11.25
C GLN A 133 -18.09 34.24 -11.63
N GLY A 134 -17.11 33.91 -12.48
CA GLY A 134 -16.66 32.55 -12.65
C GLY A 134 -16.13 32.10 -11.30
N GLY A 135 -17.04 31.66 -10.44
CA GLY A 135 -16.66 30.81 -9.33
C GLY A 135 -16.09 29.58 -10.01
N GLU A 136 -14.75 29.52 -10.09
CA GLU A 136 -14.03 28.28 -10.28
C GLU A 136 -14.68 27.28 -9.35
N ARG A 137 -15.56 26.45 -9.93
CA ARG A 137 -15.99 25.22 -9.30
C ARG A 137 -14.76 24.35 -9.33
N GLN A 138 -13.85 24.59 -8.40
CA GLN A 138 -12.85 23.60 -8.03
C GLN A 138 -13.67 22.33 -7.79
N PRO A 139 -13.53 21.30 -8.63
CA PRO A 139 -14.23 20.06 -8.41
C PRO A 139 -13.87 19.66 -6.99
N LYS A 140 -14.87 19.45 -6.12
CA LYS A 140 -14.65 18.90 -4.79
C LYS A 140 -13.92 17.58 -5.02
N GLN A 141 -12.59 17.59 -4.96
CA GLN A 141 -11.78 16.40 -5.01
C GLN A 141 -12.31 15.54 -3.89
N LYS A 142 -12.88 14.39 -4.26
CA LYS A 142 -13.45 13.48 -3.29
C LYS A 142 -12.26 13.03 -2.46
N THR A 143 -12.28 13.37 -1.18
CA THR A 143 -11.19 13.14 -0.23
C THR A 143 -10.80 11.65 -0.13
N GLY A 144 -11.60 10.74 -0.68
CA GLY A 144 -11.29 9.32 -0.81
C GLY A 144 -10.30 8.92 -1.91
N ASP A 145 -9.89 9.85 -2.79
CA ASP A 145 -9.05 9.52 -3.95
C ASP A 145 -7.54 9.60 -3.65
N GLU A 146 -7.16 10.32 -2.60
CA GLU A 146 -5.76 10.56 -2.23
C GLU A 146 -4.99 9.36 -1.64
N PRO A 147 -5.56 8.43 -0.83
CA PRO A 147 -4.77 7.41 -0.13
C PRO A 147 -4.13 6.38 -1.06
N SER A 148 -4.64 6.26 -2.29
CA SER A 148 -4.10 5.39 -3.33
C SER A 148 -2.97 6.03 -4.14
N ARG A 149 -2.63 7.30 -3.89
CA ARG A 149 -1.52 7.99 -4.55
C ARG A 149 -0.17 7.47 -4.04
N PRO A 150 0.89 7.44 -4.88
CA PRO A 150 2.20 6.90 -4.50
C PRO A 150 2.76 7.51 -3.22
N PHE A 151 2.66 8.83 -3.06
CA PHE A 151 3.08 9.52 -1.84
C PHE A 151 2.45 8.94 -0.57
N HIS A 152 1.13 8.88 -0.51
CA HIS A 152 0.42 8.37 0.66
C HIS A 152 0.72 6.89 0.91
N GLN A 153 0.77 6.08 -0.15
CA GLN A 153 1.14 4.67 -0.06
C GLN A 153 2.54 4.46 0.52
N PHE A 154 3.49 5.26 0.07
CA PHE A 154 4.87 5.17 0.53
C PHE A 154 5.00 5.56 2.01
N ILE A 155 4.36 6.66 2.42
CA ILE A 155 4.34 7.10 3.82
C ILE A 155 3.67 6.05 4.72
N TYR A 156 2.56 5.47 4.29
CA TYR A 156 1.89 4.40 5.03
C TYR A 156 2.80 3.18 5.21
N GLN A 157 3.47 2.74 4.15
CA GLN A 157 4.39 1.59 4.21
C GLN A 157 5.59 1.86 5.12
N ILE A 158 6.14 3.09 5.12
CA ILE A 158 7.20 3.48 6.06
C ILE A 158 6.72 3.40 7.49
N SER A 159 5.53 3.95 7.78
CA SER A 159 4.95 3.87 9.12
C SER A 159 4.80 2.42 9.60
N LYS A 160 4.36 1.51 8.71
CA LYS A 160 4.21 0.08 9.04
C LYS A 160 5.55 -0.62 9.24
N GLU A 161 6.55 -0.29 8.44
CA GLU A 161 7.89 -0.86 8.61
C GLU A 161 8.58 -0.34 9.88
N SER A 162 8.45 0.96 10.20
CA SER A 162 8.92 1.52 11.46
C SER A 162 8.26 0.86 12.67
N GLU A 163 6.95 0.61 12.61
CA GLU A 163 6.21 -0.13 13.64
C GLU A 163 6.75 -1.56 13.79
N ARG A 164 7.01 -2.25 12.67
CA ARG A 164 7.57 -3.61 12.66
C ARG A 164 8.94 -3.68 13.32
N VAL A 165 9.85 -2.75 13.00
CA VAL A 165 11.20 -2.67 13.60
C VAL A 165 11.10 -2.43 15.11
N ARG A 166 10.29 -1.45 15.53
CA ARG A 166 10.08 -1.14 16.95
C ARG A 166 9.54 -2.35 17.74
N ASN A 167 8.58 -3.06 17.15
CA ASN A 167 7.99 -4.25 17.76
C ASN A 167 8.97 -5.43 17.84
N LEU A 168 9.93 -5.51 16.91
CA LEU A 168 10.99 -6.53 16.95
C LEU A 168 11.97 -6.24 18.08
N ASP A 169 12.41 -4.99 18.22
CA ASP A 169 13.32 -4.56 19.28
C ASP A 169 12.71 -4.78 20.67
N ALA A 170 11.41 -4.49 20.83
CA ALA A 170 10.69 -4.70 22.09
C ALA A 170 10.58 -6.18 22.51
N ARG A 171 10.68 -7.13 21.57
CA ARG A 171 10.52 -8.58 21.83
C ARG A 171 11.83 -9.29 22.10
N LEU A 172 12.97 -8.71 21.73
CA LEU A 172 14.27 -9.32 21.96
C LEU A 172 14.69 -9.06 23.41
N PRO A 173 14.89 -10.10 24.24
CA PRO A 173 15.38 -9.93 25.60
C PRO A 173 16.72 -9.19 25.57
N THR A 174 16.80 -8.12 26.35
CA THR A 174 17.94 -7.19 26.51
C THR A 174 19.16 -7.87 27.16
N ILE A 175 19.57 -9.04 26.67
CA ILE A 175 20.63 -9.86 27.28
C ILE A 175 22.03 -9.36 26.85
N PHE A 176 22.12 -8.57 25.78
CA PHE A 176 23.34 -7.90 25.38
C PHE A 176 23.06 -6.41 25.16
N HIS A 177 23.30 -5.60 26.19
CA HIS A 177 23.30 -4.14 26.10
C HIS A 177 24.51 -3.68 25.28
N ASP A 178 24.40 -3.77 23.96
CA ASP A 178 25.07 -2.80 23.09
C ASP A 178 24.25 -1.51 23.08
N PRO A 179 24.87 -0.33 22.89
CA PRO A 179 24.19 0.95 23.02
C PRO A 179 23.02 1.01 22.03
N GLU A 180 21.85 1.29 22.60
CA GLU A 180 20.58 1.49 21.94
C GLU A 180 20.78 2.19 20.57
N PRO A 181 20.42 1.55 19.45
CA PRO A 181 20.52 2.22 18.16
C PRO A 181 19.66 3.49 18.25
N PRO A 182 20.23 4.68 17.99
CA PRO A 182 19.51 5.93 18.18
C PRO A 182 18.21 5.87 17.37
N ALA A 183 17.08 6.21 17.98
CA ALA A 183 15.75 6.11 17.36
C ALA A 183 15.65 6.76 15.96
N ALA A 184 16.54 7.73 15.66
CA ALA A 184 16.75 8.30 14.33
C ALA A 184 17.07 7.26 13.23
N ASN A 185 17.57 6.08 13.60
CA ASN A 185 17.90 4.99 12.69
C ASN A 185 16.65 4.19 12.27
N ILE A 186 15.59 4.11 13.10
CA ILE A 186 14.41 3.28 12.79
C ILE A 186 13.69 3.80 11.55
N ASN A 187 13.36 5.10 11.53
CA ASN A 187 12.66 5.71 10.39
C ASN A 187 13.52 5.72 9.13
N THR A 188 14.83 5.95 9.28
CA THR A 188 15.78 5.91 8.16
C THR A 188 15.85 4.51 7.55
N ASN A 189 15.97 3.48 8.39
CA ASN A 189 15.98 2.08 7.93
C ASN A 189 14.65 1.67 7.31
N ALA A 190 13.52 2.10 7.87
CA ALA A 190 12.20 1.84 7.31
C ALA A 190 12.04 2.49 5.94
N TYR A 191 12.43 3.76 5.79
CA TYR A 191 12.45 4.46 4.51
C TYR A 191 13.32 3.75 3.47
N GLU A 192 14.59 3.46 3.81
CA GLU A 192 15.53 2.81 2.88
C GLU A 192 15.02 1.43 2.45
N ARG A 193 14.43 0.68 3.39
CA ARG A 193 13.84 -0.62 3.09
C ARG A 193 12.63 -0.50 2.16
N VAL A 194 11.66 0.37 2.46
CA VAL A 194 10.48 0.56 1.61
C VAL A 194 10.89 1.07 0.23
N LYS A 195 11.83 2.02 0.14
CA LYS A 195 12.39 2.49 -1.12
C LYS A 195 13.06 1.37 -1.90
N SER A 196 13.89 0.55 -1.26
CA SER A 196 14.56 -0.58 -1.92
C SER A 196 13.56 -1.58 -2.51
N ILE A 197 12.44 -1.81 -1.83
CA ILE A 197 11.34 -2.66 -2.31
C ILE A 197 10.69 -2.03 -3.55
N TRP A 198 10.40 -0.73 -3.51
CA TRP A 198 9.80 -0.02 -4.64
C TRP A 198 10.71 0.03 -5.88
N VAL A 199 12.01 0.22 -5.67
CA VAL A 199 13.03 0.16 -6.73
C VAL A 199 13.08 -1.25 -7.32
N LYS A 200 13.18 -2.28 -6.48
CA LYS A 200 13.21 -3.69 -6.92
C LYS A 200 11.97 -4.10 -7.73
N ARG A 201 10.81 -3.52 -7.40
CA ARG A 201 9.54 -3.77 -8.09
C ARG A 201 9.36 -2.93 -9.37
N GLY A 202 10.26 -1.99 -9.67
CA GLY A 202 10.11 -1.07 -10.81
C GLY A 202 9.07 0.03 -10.60
N ILE A 203 8.56 0.20 -9.37
CA ILE A 203 7.54 1.19 -9.01
C ILE A 203 8.18 2.57 -8.83
N TRP A 204 9.39 2.61 -8.27
CA TRP A 204 10.10 3.87 -8.02
C TRP A 204 10.43 4.57 -9.35
N ASN A 205 10.08 5.85 -9.47
CA ASN A 205 10.57 6.72 -10.54
C ASN A 205 11.80 7.49 -10.05
N GLU A 206 12.91 7.39 -10.78
CA GLU A 206 14.17 8.09 -10.45
C GLU A 206 14.02 9.62 -10.44
N GLU A 207 13.06 10.14 -11.20
CA GLU A 207 12.76 11.58 -11.26
C GLU A 207 12.19 12.14 -9.95
N TRP A 208 11.59 11.29 -9.11
CA TRP A 208 11.04 11.70 -7.82
C TRP A 208 12.11 12.10 -6.79
N GLY A 209 13.35 11.61 -6.94
CA GLY A 209 14.45 11.94 -6.04
C GLY A 209 14.35 11.27 -4.66
N ILE A 210 13.95 12.04 -3.63
CA ILE A 210 13.90 11.57 -2.22
C ILE A 210 12.53 11.00 -1.88
N LEU A 211 11.44 11.68 -2.24
CA LEU A 211 10.08 11.24 -1.94
C LEU A 211 9.32 11.03 -3.24
N PRO A 212 8.43 10.02 -3.30
CA PRO A 212 7.62 9.79 -4.48
C PRO A 212 6.67 10.97 -4.75
N GLY A 213 6.37 11.21 -6.02
CA GLY A 213 5.37 12.19 -6.44
C GLY A 213 3.93 11.71 -6.20
N MET A 214 2.98 12.47 -6.77
CA MET A 214 1.55 12.17 -6.67
C MET A 214 1.00 11.28 -7.79
N ALA A 215 1.70 11.11 -8.90
CA ALA A 215 1.24 10.29 -10.02
C ALA A 215 2.00 8.96 -10.07
N TRP A 216 1.31 7.84 -10.30
CA TRP A 216 1.95 6.56 -10.57
C TRP A 216 2.67 6.56 -11.92
N LYS A 217 3.65 5.66 -12.10
CA LYS A 217 4.34 5.49 -13.39
C LYS A 217 3.39 5.14 -14.53
N HIS A 218 2.29 4.44 -14.25
CA HIS A 218 1.28 4.12 -15.27
C HIS A 218 0.30 5.22 -15.63
N GLU A 219 0.28 6.31 -14.86
CA GLU A 219 -0.53 7.49 -15.19
C GLU A 219 0.18 8.37 -16.23
N SER A 220 1.51 8.27 -16.32
CA SER A 220 2.29 8.94 -17.35
C SER A 220 2.27 8.14 -18.66
N PRO A 221 2.03 8.77 -19.82
CA PRO A 221 2.19 8.11 -21.10
C PRO A 221 3.57 7.45 -21.21
N LEU A 222 3.62 6.21 -21.69
CA LEU A 222 4.87 5.56 -22.00
C LEU A 222 5.60 6.39 -23.06
N GLN A 223 6.65 7.10 -22.65
CA GLN A 223 7.59 7.73 -23.56
C GLN A 223 8.45 6.63 -24.17
N ILE A 224 7.89 5.92 -25.13
CA ILE A 224 8.64 5.02 -26.00
C ILE A 224 9.51 5.94 -26.84
N PRO A 225 10.85 5.89 -26.74
CA PRO A 225 11.70 6.74 -27.54
C PRO A 225 11.38 6.48 -29.02
N ASP A 226 10.91 7.52 -29.72
CA ASP A 226 10.64 7.42 -31.15
C ASP A 226 11.94 7.01 -31.87
N ASP A 227 11.83 6.02 -32.75
CA ASP A 227 12.95 5.28 -33.34
C ASP A 227 13.81 6.12 -34.32
N ASP A 228 13.57 7.43 -34.46
CA ASP A 228 14.06 8.25 -35.59
C ASP A 228 15.20 9.24 -35.27
N CYS A 229 15.77 9.24 -34.07
CA CYS A 229 16.94 10.07 -33.78
C CYS A 229 18.01 9.30 -33.03
N ASP A 230 19.02 8.82 -33.77
CA ASP A 230 20.32 8.32 -33.28
C ASP A 230 21.16 9.40 -32.53
N SER A 231 20.51 10.38 -31.92
CA SER A 231 21.15 11.30 -30.98
C SER A 231 21.40 10.55 -29.68
N MET A 232 22.58 9.93 -29.61
CA MET A 232 23.19 9.40 -28.39
C MET A 232 22.86 10.31 -27.19
N PRO A 233 22.17 9.82 -26.14
CA PRO A 233 21.91 10.63 -24.97
C PRO A 233 23.25 11.01 -24.34
N SER A 234 23.49 12.31 -24.28
CA SER A 234 24.66 12.89 -23.61
C SER A 234 24.67 12.41 -22.14
N PRO A 235 25.85 12.06 -21.58
CA PRO A 235 25.93 11.52 -20.22
C PRO A 235 25.36 12.53 -19.22
N VAL A 236 24.20 12.19 -18.66
CA VAL A 236 23.53 13.01 -17.65
C VAL A 236 24.40 13.00 -16.40
N LYS A 237 24.94 14.16 -16.04
CA LYS A 237 25.76 14.33 -14.83
C LYS A 237 24.93 13.92 -13.60
N PRO A 238 25.46 13.10 -12.69
CA PRO A 238 24.75 12.71 -11.49
C PRO A 238 24.46 13.95 -10.64
N LYS A 239 23.18 14.20 -10.34
CA LYS A 239 22.77 15.26 -9.41
C LYS A 239 23.29 14.90 -8.01
N ALA A 240 23.85 15.90 -7.33
CA ALA A 240 24.46 15.74 -6.02
C ALA A 240 23.48 15.14 -4.99
N LYS A 241 23.94 14.15 -4.21
CA LYS A 241 23.18 13.58 -3.10
C LYS A 241 23.11 14.61 -1.98
N VAL A 242 21.95 15.23 -1.81
CA VAL A 242 21.65 16.06 -0.64
C VAL A 242 21.00 15.17 0.41
N THR A 243 21.68 14.94 1.53
CA THR A 243 21.13 14.27 2.71
C THR A 243 20.38 15.30 3.55
N PHE A 244 19.04 15.28 3.48
CA PHE A 244 18.16 16.13 4.27
C PHE A 244 17.38 15.25 5.26
N ASN A 245 17.42 15.57 6.55
CA ASN A 245 16.64 14.89 7.61
C ASN A 245 15.16 15.34 7.59
N ILE A 246 14.47 15.12 6.48
CA ILE A 246 13.06 15.52 6.25
C ILE A 246 12.06 14.78 7.17
N PHE A 247 12.46 13.64 7.73
CA PHE A 247 11.52 12.70 8.37
C PHE A 247 11.08 13.06 9.79
N GLN A 248 11.78 13.93 10.51
CA GLN A 248 11.34 14.33 11.86
C GLN A 248 10.11 15.25 11.83
N ASP A 249 9.93 16.02 10.75
CA ASP A 249 8.84 16.99 10.65
C ASP A 249 7.59 16.43 9.97
N LEU A 250 7.72 15.42 9.10
CA LEU A 250 6.59 14.87 8.33
C LEU A 250 5.78 13.79 9.06
N MET A 251 6.31 13.23 10.14
CA MET A 251 5.63 12.20 10.93
C MET A 251 5.59 12.66 12.39
N PRO A 252 4.61 13.48 12.80
CA PRO A 252 4.42 13.76 14.22
C PRO A 252 4.21 12.42 14.93
N ALA A 253 5.01 12.17 15.97
CA ALA A 253 4.79 11.02 16.84
C ALA A 253 3.31 11.05 17.29
N GLN A 254 2.58 9.97 17.03
CA GLN A 254 1.21 9.82 17.52
C GLN A 254 1.24 10.08 19.04
N PRO A 255 0.46 11.05 19.56
CA PRO A 255 0.42 11.29 20.99
C PRO A 255 -0.15 10.04 21.65
N ASP A 256 0.64 9.43 22.54
CA ASP A 256 0.21 8.32 23.37
C ASP A 256 -1.08 8.69 24.12
N GLY A 257 -1.94 7.68 24.30
CA GLY A 257 -3.28 7.78 24.86
C GLY A 257 -3.41 8.43 26.25
N PRO A 258 -4.63 8.42 26.82
CA PRO A 258 -5.08 9.38 27.80
C PRO A 258 -4.22 9.38 29.08
N ALA A 259 -3.66 10.56 29.38
CA ALA A 259 -3.03 10.84 30.65
C ALA A 259 -4.01 10.57 31.81
N PRO A 260 -3.55 9.99 32.93
CA PRO A 260 -4.39 9.74 34.09
C PRO A 260 -4.82 11.08 34.70
N MET A 261 -6.14 11.28 34.75
CA MET A 261 -6.80 12.23 35.63
C MET A 261 -6.29 12.06 37.06
N GLY A 262 -5.66 13.09 37.61
CA GLY A 262 -5.19 13.07 39.00
C GLY A 262 -4.71 14.42 39.51
N GLY A 263 -5.65 15.22 40.01
CA GLY A 263 -5.41 16.06 41.19
C GLY A 263 -5.08 17.54 40.98
N GLN A 264 -6.11 18.35 40.74
CA GLN A 264 -6.15 19.69 41.34
C GLN A 264 -6.29 19.56 42.86
N GLY A 265 -5.52 20.36 43.59
CA GLY A 265 -5.61 20.44 45.05
C GLY A 265 -4.80 21.60 45.60
N THR A 266 -5.15 22.83 45.22
CA THR A 266 -4.78 24.03 45.97
C THR A 266 -5.43 23.96 47.36
N ASN A 267 -4.66 24.21 48.42
CA ASN A 267 -5.06 25.13 49.50
C ASN A 267 -3.98 25.28 50.57
N LYS A 268 -3.52 26.53 50.72
CA LYS A 268 -2.86 27.06 51.92
C LYS A 268 -3.87 27.11 53.07
N ARG A 269 -3.52 26.60 54.26
CA ARG A 269 -3.93 27.21 55.54
C ARG A 269 -3.02 26.78 56.70
N LYS A 270 -2.68 27.80 57.49
CA LYS A 270 -1.87 27.85 58.71
C LYS A 270 -2.63 27.32 59.95
N ARG A 271 -1.86 27.08 61.02
CA ARG A 271 -2.18 26.81 62.45
C ARG A 271 -2.39 25.33 62.78
N ALA A 272 -2.16 24.83 63.99
CA ALA A 272 -1.30 25.11 65.15
C ALA A 272 -1.49 23.89 66.09
N ALA A 273 -0.57 23.67 67.02
CA ALA A 273 -0.45 22.50 67.91
C ALA A 273 -1.69 22.16 68.77
N ALA A 274 -1.91 20.85 69.01
CA ALA A 274 -1.92 20.18 70.34
C ALA A 274 -2.43 18.71 70.24
N PRO A 275 -2.12 17.82 71.22
CA PRO A 275 -2.28 16.35 71.12
C PRO A 275 -3.43 15.77 71.99
N VAL A 276 -3.53 14.44 72.04
CA VAL A 276 -4.41 13.58 72.90
C VAL A 276 -5.82 13.40 72.27
N GLU A 277 -6.47 12.23 72.16
CA GLU A 277 -6.56 11.06 73.03
C GLU A 277 -7.07 9.82 72.26
N THR A 278 -6.72 8.64 72.78
CA THR A 278 -7.17 7.31 72.38
C THR A 278 -8.68 7.08 72.57
N LYS A 279 -9.38 6.54 71.56
CA LYS A 279 -10.57 5.71 71.79
C LYS A 279 -10.61 4.45 70.92
N ARG A 280 -10.57 3.35 71.67
CA ARG A 280 -10.63 1.94 71.35
C ARG A 280 -12.10 1.56 71.16
N THR A 281 -12.49 1.06 69.98
CA THR A 281 -13.79 0.39 69.79
C THR A 281 -13.62 -1.01 69.22
N LYS A 282 -14.44 -1.88 69.81
CA LYS A 282 -14.38 -3.34 69.81
C LYS A 282 -14.79 -3.95 68.47
N ARG A 283 -14.04 -4.99 68.10
CA ARG A 283 -14.45 -6.27 67.48
C ARG A 283 -15.89 -6.38 66.97
N LYS A 284 -16.02 -6.74 65.68
CA LYS A 284 -16.91 -7.84 65.27
C LYS A 284 -16.10 -8.85 64.46
N VAL A 285 -16.06 -10.05 65.00
CA VAL A 285 -15.51 -11.28 64.42
C VAL A 285 -16.65 -11.92 63.64
N SER A 286 -16.45 -12.19 62.36
CA SER A 286 -17.20 -13.20 61.62
C SER A 286 -16.21 -14.14 60.94
N LYS A 287 -16.48 -15.43 61.12
CA LYS A 287 -15.67 -16.59 60.77
C LYS A 287 -15.51 -16.81 59.25
N PRO A 288 -14.53 -17.64 58.84
CA PRO A 288 -14.13 -17.84 57.46
C PRO A 288 -14.97 -18.93 56.76
N ALA A 289 -15.21 -18.76 55.46
CA ALA A 289 -15.64 -19.84 54.56
C ALA A 289 -14.52 -20.16 53.57
N LYS A 290 -14.41 -21.45 53.29
CA LYS A 290 -13.40 -22.19 52.52
C LYS A 290 -13.05 -21.62 51.13
N PRO A 291 -11.85 -21.95 50.61
CA PRO A 291 -11.46 -21.69 49.22
C PRO A 291 -11.87 -22.86 48.32
N GLU A 292 -12.43 -22.58 47.15
CA GLU A 292 -12.53 -23.58 46.08
C GLU A 292 -12.48 -22.91 44.69
N ALA A 293 -11.59 -23.50 43.88
CA ALA A 293 -11.60 -23.62 42.43
C ALA A 293 -11.65 -22.36 41.52
N SER A 294 -10.46 -22.10 40.98
CA SER A 294 -10.16 -21.73 39.59
C SER A 294 -11.25 -22.00 38.53
N SER A 295 -11.16 -21.16 37.49
CA SER A 295 -11.45 -21.44 36.08
C SER A 295 -12.80 -20.96 35.55
N SER A 296 -12.77 -19.88 34.77
CA SER A 296 -13.11 -19.92 33.34
C SER A 296 -13.31 -18.49 32.82
N ARG A 297 -12.34 -17.99 32.07
CA ARG A 297 -12.48 -16.75 31.29
C ARG A 297 -13.32 -17.08 30.06
N ARG A 298 -14.43 -16.34 29.90
CA ARG A 298 -15.24 -16.28 28.68
C ARG A 298 -14.36 -15.91 27.48
N ALA A 299 -14.24 -16.85 26.55
CA ALA A 299 -13.82 -16.57 25.18
C ALA A 299 -15.02 -15.98 24.42
N VAL A 300 -14.78 -14.85 23.75
CA VAL A 300 -15.70 -14.24 22.79
C VAL A 300 -15.62 -15.06 21.51
N GLY A 301 -16.72 -15.69 21.12
CA GLY A 301 -16.81 -16.51 19.91
C GLY A 301 -16.75 -15.65 18.64
N ILE A 302 -15.84 -16.01 17.74
CA ILE A 302 -15.85 -15.57 16.34
C ILE A 302 -16.71 -16.58 15.57
N PRO A 303 -17.67 -16.15 14.72
CA PRO A 303 -18.52 -17.07 13.98
C PRO A 303 -17.73 -17.73 12.83
N THR A 304 -17.53 -19.04 12.96
CA THR A 304 -17.02 -19.91 11.88
C THR A 304 -18.13 -20.11 10.84
N ASN A 305 -17.92 -19.58 9.65
CA ASN A 305 -18.80 -19.76 8.50
C ASN A 305 -18.51 -21.14 7.86
N GLN A 306 -19.31 -22.16 8.22
CA GLN A 306 -19.28 -23.48 7.60
C GLN A 306 -20.12 -23.47 6.32
N ASN A 307 -19.49 -23.25 5.17
CA ASN A 307 -20.00 -23.73 3.89
C ASN A 307 -19.28 -25.02 3.55
N GLN A 308 -19.87 -26.13 3.99
CA GLN A 308 -19.48 -27.49 3.63
C GLN A 308 -20.07 -27.78 2.24
N VAL A 309 -19.22 -27.83 1.22
CA VAL A 309 -19.58 -28.31 -0.11
C VAL A 309 -19.06 -29.75 -0.20
N ASP A 310 -19.99 -30.70 -0.27
CA ASP A 310 -19.72 -32.09 -0.54
C ASP A 310 -19.04 -32.23 -1.92
N VAL A 311 -17.82 -32.77 -1.93
CA VAL A 311 -17.10 -33.17 -3.15
C VAL A 311 -17.04 -34.69 -3.17
N PRO A 312 -17.55 -35.36 -4.23
CA PRO A 312 -17.47 -36.80 -4.33
C PRO A 312 -16.08 -37.29 -4.73
N ASP A 313 -15.68 -38.36 -4.06
CA ASP A 313 -14.52 -39.20 -4.27
C ASP A 313 -14.42 -39.71 -5.72
N GLN A 314 -13.31 -39.38 -6.40
CA GLN A 314 -12.98 -39.87 -7.74
C GLN A 314 -11.50 -40.31 -7.74
N GLY A 315 -11.29 -41.59 -7.46
CA GLY A 315 -10.43 -42.51 -8.22
C GLY A 315 -9.03 -42.02 -8.59
N THR A 316 -8.05 -42.44 -7.79
CA THR A 316 -6.63 -42.49 -8.14
C THR A 316 -6.38 -43.17 -9.50
N ARG A 317 -5.89 -42.41 -10.48
CA ARG A 317 -5.20 -42.94 -11.67
C ARG A 317 -3.71 -42.65 -11.58
N ASP A 318 -2.99 -43.74 -11.37
CA ASP A 318 -1.53 -43.89 -11.50
C ASP A 318 -1.09 -43.56 -12.93
N THR A 319 -0.23 -42.55 -13.09
CA THR A 319 0.49 -42.30 -14.33
C THR A 319 1.99 -42.15 -14.08
N GLY A 320 2.71 -43.27 -14.25
CA GLY A 320 3.72 -43.33 -15.30
C GLY A 320 4.96 -42.44 -15.13
N ARG A 321 5.86 -42.93 -14.27
CA ARG A 321 7.29 -42.56 -14.14
C ARG A 321 8.02 -42.50 -15.50
N ARG A 322 8.16 -41.32 -16.09
CA ARG A 322 9.05 -41.08 -17.26
C ARG A 322 10.44 -40.62 -16.82
N ARG A 323 11.43 -41.51 -16.97
CA ARG A 323 12.87 -41.24 -16.81
C ARG A 323 13.34 -40.23 -17.86
N SER A 324 13.82 -39.06 -17.42
CA SER A 324 14.59 -38.15 -18.28
C SER A 324 16.06 -38.57 -18.34
N LYS A 325 16.54 -38.76 -19.57
CA LYS A 325 17.94 -39.05 -19.90
C LYS A 325 18.79 -37.79 -19.70
N ARG A 326 19.85 -37.93 -18.90
CA ARG A 326 20.90 -36.93 -18.69
C ARG A 326 21.85 -36.95 -19.89
N ILE A 327 21.87 -35.89 -20.69
CA ILE A 327 22.86 -35.66 -21.74
C ILE A 327 24.08 -35.02 -21.07
N GLN A 328 25.22 -35.72 -21.09
CA GLN A 328 26.53 -35.15 -20.78
C GLN A 328 27.20 -34.71 -22.08
N ASN A 329 27.32 -33.40 -22.29
CA ASN A 329 28.17 -32.83 -23.32
C ASN A 329 29.42 -32.22 -22.66
N ARG A 330 30.53 -32.97 -22.76
CA ARG A 330 31.85 -32.59 -23.29
C ARG A 330 32.35 -31.15 -23.07
N THR A 331 33.52 -31.02 -22.44
CA THR A 331 34.69 -30.30 -23.01
C THR A 331 35.99 -30.80 -22.40
N LYS A 332 36.84 -31.46 -23.21
CA LYS A 332 38.29 -31.53 -23.00
C LYS A 332 38.93 -30.54 -23.98
N SER A 333 39.74 -29.63 -23.47
CA SER A 333 40.69 -28.77 -24.20
C SER A 333 42.00 -28.93 -23.42
N SER A 334 42.99 -29.67 -23.91
CA SER A 334 44.07 -29.22 -24.80
C SER A 334 44.75 -27.93 -24.30
N LYS A 335 45.73 -28.09 -23.41
CA LYS A 335 47.14 -27.71 -23.65
C LYS A 335 48.01 -28.26 -22.53
#